data_AF-A0A9P7PCG0-F1
#
_entry.id   AF-A0A9P7PCG0-F1
#
_cell.length_a   1.000
_cell.length_b   1.000
_cell.length_c   1.000
_cell.angle_alpha   90.00
_cell.angle_beta   90.00
_cell.angle_gamma   90.00
#
_symmetry.space_group_name_H-M   'P 1'
#
loop_
_entity.id
_entity.type
_entity.pdbx_description
1 polymer ?
#
loop_
_entity_poly.entity_id
_entity_poly.type
_entity_poly.pdbx_seq_one_letter_code
_entity_poly.pdbx_strand_id
1 'polypeptide(L)' 'MNCTLVHVVIHQDDTVVTIAGIFSSLSAANAACLRLCEEAGLQREGSGGQKAGEASLPLKPLRWNSPEGISCWVETHEVA' A
#
# COMPACT_ATOMS: atom_id res chain seq x y z
N MET A 1 -11.13 -24.78 10.75
CA MET A 1 -10.11 -23.74 10.95
C MET A 1 -10.61 -22.49 10.27
N ASN A 2 -10.80 -21.39 11.01
CA ASN A 2 -11.17 -20.11 10.42
C ASN A 2 -9.89 -19.40 10.08
N CYS A 3 -9.50 -19.41 8.81
CA CYS A 3 -8.35 -18.68 8.36
C CYS A 3 -8.68 -17.18 8.27
N THR A 4 -7.78 -16.35 8.79
CA THR A 4 -7.94 -14.88 8.79
C THR A 4 -7.05 -14.28 7.71
N LEU A 5 -7.62 -13.43 6.86
CA LEU A 5 -6.83 -12.65 5.91
C LEU A 5 -6.20 -11.45 6.61
N VAL A 6 -4.90 -11.28 6.40
CA VAL A 6 -4.15 -10.10 6.82
C VAL A 6 -3.49 -9.46 5.60
N HIS A 7 -3.47 -8.14 5.59
CA HIS A 7 -2.91 -7.34 4.51
C HIS A 7 -1.69 -6.60 5.04
N VAL A 8 -0.52 -6.91 4.49
CA VAL A 8 0.77 -6.40 4.93
C VAL A 8 1.21 -5.31 3.97
N VAL A 9 1.45 -4.11 4.48
CA VAL A 9 2.06 -3.02 3.71
C VAL A 9 3.57 -3.16 3.86
N ILE A 10 4.25 -3.33 2.74
CA ILE A 10 5.69 -3.47 2.66
C ILE A 10 6.25 -2.20 2.04
N HIS A 11 7.29 -1.65 2.65
CA HIS A 11 8.05 -0.52 2.13
C HIS A 11 9.50 -0.96 1.94
N GLN A 12 10.02 -0.73 0.75
CA GLN A 12 11.39 -1.03 0.37
C GLN A 12 12.07 0.25 -0.10
N ASP A 13 13.23 0.54 0.48
CA ASP A 13 14.18 1.51 -0.08
C ASP A 13 15.35 0.77 -0.77
N ASP A 14 16.42 1.49 -1.09
CA ASP A 14 17.58 0.97 -1.83
C ASP A 14 18.28 -0.21 -1.12
N THR A 15 18.12 -0.34 0.20
CA THR A 15 18.88 -1.34 1.00
C THR A 15 18.04 -2.15 1.97
N VAL A 16 16.84 -1.69 2.32
CA VAL A 16 16.03 -2.28 3.39
C VAL A 16 14.61 -2.55 2.91
N VAL A 17 14.10 -3.74 3.22
CA VAL A 17 12.67 -4.09 3.13
C VAL A 17 12.09 -4.10 4.53
N THR A 18 11.02 -3.34 4.73
CA THR A 18 10.35 -3.18 6.04
C THR A 18 8.85 -3.45 5.94
N ILE A 19 8.29 -4.01 7.00
CA ILE A 19 6.83 -4.06 7.18
C ILE A 19 6.39 -2.72 7.76
N ALA A 20 5.72 -1.91 6.95
CA ALA A 20 5.22 -0.61 7.35
C ALA A 20 3.89 -0.71 8.13
N GLY A 21 3.15 -1.81 7.96
CA GLY A 21 1.94 -2.07 8.74
C GLY A 21 1.24 -3.38 8.37
N ILE A 22 0.35 -3.84 9.26
CA ILE A 22 -0.47 -5.04 9.07
C ILE A 22 -1.92 -4.66 9.37
N PHE A 23 -2.84 -5.03 8.47
CA PHE A 23 -4.24 -4.61 8.51
C PHE A 23 -5.17 -5.79 8.29
N SER A 24 -6.33 -5.79 8.96
CA SER A 24 -7.41 -6.76 8.69
C SER A 24 -8.26 -6.40 7.48
N SER A 25 -8.10 -5.18 6.93
CA SER A 25 -8.83 -4.69 5.77
C SER A 25 -7.88 -4.27 4.65
N LEU A 26 -8.16 -4.75 3.44
CA LEU A 26 -7.43 -4.35 2.23
C LEU A 26 -7.54 -2.85 1.96
N SER A 27 -8.69 -2.24 2.24
CA SER A 27 -8.86 -0.79 2.05
C SER A 27 -7.94 0.00 2.98
N ALA A 28 -7.84 -0.41 4.25
CA ALA A 28 -6.95 0.24 5.21
C ALA A 28 -5.47 0.09 4.81
N ALA A 29 -5.06 -1.10 4.36
CA ALA A 29 -3.71 -1.33 3.85
C ALA A 29 -3.42 -0.47 2.61
N ASN A 30 -4.35 -0.41 1.64
CA ASN A 30 -4.20 0.41 0.44
C ASN A 30 -4.11 1.90 0.78
N ALA A 31 -4.91 2.39 1.73
CA ALA A 31 -4.85 3.77 2.20
C ALA A 31 -3.49 4.08 2.84
N ALA A 32 -2.95 3.17 3.66
CA ALA A 32 -1.63 3.33 4.26
C ALA A 32 -0.51 3.32 3.21
N CYS A 33 -0.59 2.43 2.21
CA CYS A 33 0.34 2.36 1.09
C CYS A 33 0.33 3.67 0.26
N LEU A 34 -0.85 4.26 0.02
CA LEU A 34 -0.99 5.55 -0.65
C LEU A 34 -0.46 6.72 0.18
N ARG A 35 -0.69 6.73 1.49
CA ARG A 35 -0.11 7.75 2.38
C ARG A 35 1.41 7.77 2.29
N LEU A 36 2.05 6.59 2.25
CA LEU A 36 3.51 6.48 2.08
C LEU A 36 3.98 7.01 0.71
N CYS A 37 3.17 6.88 -0.34
CA CYS A 37 3.43 7.49 -1.65
C CYS A 37 3.44 9.03 -1.57
N GLU A 38 2.44 9.58 -0.89
CA GLU A 38 2.29 11.03 -0.68
C GLU A 38 3.43 11.59 0.20
N GLU A 39 3.84 10.85 1.23
CA GLU A 39 5.00 11.18 2.09
C GLU A 39 6.34 11.14 1.35
N ALA A 40 6.47 10.24 0.36
CA ALA A 40 7.62 10.19 -0.54
C ALA A 40 7.60 11.31 -1.61
N GLY A 41 6.60 12.19 -1.59
CA GLY A 41 6.48 13.30 -2.56
C GLY A 41 6.09 12.84 -3.98
N LEU A 42 5.67 11.59 -4.14
CA LEU A 42 5.32 11.04 -5.45
C LEU A 42 3.89 11.44 -5.82
N GLN A 43 3.74 12.00 -7.03
CA GLN A 43 2.44 12.26 -7.60
C GLN A 43 1.89 10.95 -8.18
N ARG A 44 0.60 10.69 -7.98
CA ARG A 44 -0.07 9.51 -8.55
C ARG A 44 -0.06 9.60 -10.09
N GLU A 45 0.85 8.88 -10.74
CA GLU A 45 0.73 8.65 -12.18
C GLU A 45 -0.47 7.71 -12.41
N GLY A 46 -1.59 8.28 -12.88
CA GLY A 46 -2.76 7.50 -13.30
C GLY A 46 -4.09 7.82 -12.61
N SER A 47 -4.14 8.74 -11.63
CA SER A 47 -5.43 9.27 -11.15
C SER A 47 -5.43 10.78 -11.32
N GLY A 48 -6.03 11.26 -12.42
CA GLY A 48 -6.23 12.69 -12.63
C GLY A 48 -6.81 13.35 -11.39
N GLY A 49 -6.00 14.17 -10.71
CA GLY A 49 -6.42 15.20 -9.75
C GLY A 49 -7.44 14.83 -8.68
N GLN A 50 -7.52 13.59 -8.19
CA GLN A 50 -8.51 13.23 -7.17
C GLN A 50 -7.85 13.19 -5.79
N LYS A 51 -8.10 14.27 -5.03
CA LYS A 51 -7.76 14.42 -3.61
C LYS A 51 -8.09 13.15 -2.83
N ALA A 52 -7.24 12.83 -1.85
CA ALA A 52 -7.49 11.80 -0.85
C ALA A 52 -8.77 12.13 -0.06
N GLY A 53 -9.90 11.71 -0.60
CA GLY A 53 -11.24 11.95 -0.09
C GLY A 53 -12.21 11.16 -0.94
N GLU A 54 -12.46 9.92 -0.54
CA GLU A 54 -13.60 9.11 -1.00
C GLU A 54 -13.62 8.65 -2.47
N ALA A 55 -12.46 8.55 -3.14
CA ALA A 55 -12.38 7.64 -4.30
C ALA A 55 -12.27 6.21 -3.76
N SER A 56 -13.23 5.34 -4.11
CA SER A 56 -13.25 3.92 -3.74
C SER A 56 -11.85 3.31 -3.87
N LEU A 57 -11.23 3.00 -2.73
CA LEU A 57 -9.90 2.41 -2.71
C LEU A 57 -9.89 1.14 -3.58
N PRO A 58 -8.79 0.84 -4.27
CA PRO A 58 -8.74 -0.31 -5.15
C PRO A 58 -9.12 -1.59 -4.39
N LEU A 59 -9.93 -2.44 -5.03
CA LEU A 59 -10.26 -3.77 -4.50
C LEU A 59 -9.13 -4.79 -4.65
N LYS A 60 -7.97 -4.34 -5.18
CA LYS A 60 -6.76 -5.16 -5.36
C LYS A 60 -5.62 -4.57 -4.53
N PRO A 61 -4.64 -5.39 -4.09
CA PRO A 61 -3.45 -4.89 -3.42
C PRO A 61 -2.73 -3.85 -4.28
N LEU A 62 -2.43 -2.70 -3.68
CA LEU A 62 -1.78 -1.58 -4.36
C LEU A 62 -0.27 -1.77 -4.39
N ARG A 63 0.38 -1.22 -5.43
CA ARG A 63 1.84 -1.07 -5.52
C ARG A 63 2.19 0.23 -6.21
N TRP A 64 3.24 0.88 -5.75
CA TRP A 64 3.91 1.97 -6.44
C TRP A 64 5.43 1.80 -6.36
N ASN A 65 6.15 2.40 -7.30
CA ASN A 65 7.60 2.50 -7.27
C ASN A 65 8.00 3.93 -7.64
N SER A 66 9.02 4.47 -6.97
CA SER A 66 9.59 5.78 -7.25
C SER A 66 10.70 5.66 -8.29
N PRO A 67 11.02 6.76 -9.01
CA PRO A 67 12.22 6.82 -9.84
C PRO A 67 13.52 6.61 -9.07
N GLU A 68 13.50 6.86 -7.76
CA GLU A 68 14.65 6.73 -6.85
C GLU A 68 14.82 5.30 -6.31
N GLY A 69 14.03 4.34 -6.80
CA GLY A 69 14.12 2.93 -6.41
C GLY A 69 13.32 2.55 -5.17
N ILE A 70 12.62 3.50 -4.53
CA ILE A 70 11.73 3.23 -3.40
C ILE A 70 10.48 2.55 -3.91
N SER A 71 10.06 1.46 -3.28
CA SER A 71 8.86 0.71 -3.64
C SER A 71 7.97 0.51 -2.42
N CYS A 72 6.66 0.56 -2.59
CA CYS A 72 5.73 0.16 -1.55
C CYS A 72 4.57 -0.61 -2.15
N TRP A 73 4.18 -1.70 -1.50
CA TRP A 73 3.09 -2.55 -1.97
C TRP A 73 2.33 -3.20 -0.82
N VAL A 74 1.17 -3.74 -1.16
CA VAL A 74 0.34 -4.55 -0.26
C VAL A 74 0.43 -6.01 -0.67
N GLU A 75 0.62 -6.89 0.32
CA GLU A 75 0.47 -8.34 0.18
C GLU A 75 -0.70 -8.83 1.02
N THR A 76 -1.39 -9.86 0.56
CA THR A 76 -2.47 -10.52 1.30
C THR A 76 -2.03 -11.91 1.69
N HIS A 77 -2.11 -12.21 2.98
CA HIS A 77 -1.72 -13.48 3.56
C HIS A 77 -2.88 -14.11 4.32
N GLU A 78 -2.98 -15.43 4.24
CA GLU A 78 -3.95 -16.21 5.01
C GLU A 78 -3.24 -16.82 6.22
N VAL A 79 -3.77 -16.58 7.42
CA VAL A 79 -3.19 -17.07 8.68
C VAL A 79 -4.17 -18.04 9.33
N ALA A 80 -3.68 -19.25 9.65
CA ALA A 80 -4.46 -20.37 10.19
C ALA A 80 -4.06 -20.73 11.63
#